data_AF-A0A521SR99-F1
#
_entry.id   AF-A0A521SR99-F1
#
_cell.length_a   1.000
_cell.length_b   1.000
_cell.length_c   1.000
_cell.angle_alpha   90.00
_cell.angle_beta   90.00
_cell.angle_gamma   90.00
#
_symmetry.space_group_name_H-M   'P 1'
#
loop_
_entity.id
_entity.type
_entity.pdbx_description
1 polymer ?
#
loop_
_entity_poly.entity_id
_entity_poly.type
_entity_poly.pdbx_seq_one_letter_code
_entity_poly.pdbx_strand_id
1 'polypeptide(L)' 'FDNGSPRGGKVQYVHTLNGSGLAVGRTLVAILENYQQEDGSVVLPEALRPYMDGVEKIEKGKAA' A
#
# COMPACT_ATOMS: atom_id res chain seq x y z
N PHE A 1 -15.01 -12.79 31.26
CA PHE A 1 -15.00 -11.32 31.21
C PHE A 1 -15.56 -10.82 32.52
N ASP A 2 -14.89 -9.85 33.17
CA ASP A 2 -15.17 -9.37 34.53
C ASP A 2 -16.66 -9.02 34.72
N ASN A 3 -17.29 -9.70 35.68
CA ASN A 3 -18.72 -9.62 35.98
C ASN A 3 -18.95 -8.67 37.17
N GLY A 4 -18.74 -7.38 36.95
CA GLY A 4 -19.36 -6.32 37.75
C GLY A 4 -18.88 -6.15 39.19
N SER A 5 -17.58 -5.92 39.44
CA SER A 5 -17.15 -5.37 40.74
C SER A 5 -17.28 -3.84 40.79
N PRO A 6 -18.01 -3.26 41.78
CA PRO A 6 -18.23 -1.82 41.91
C PRO A 6 -17.11 -1.08 42.69
N ARG A 7 -15.93 -1.68 42.88
CA ARG A 7 -14.76 -1.00 43.48
C ARG A 7 -13.47 -1.44 42.78
N GLY A 8 -12.90 -0.54 41.97
CA GLY A 8 -11.52 -0.62 41.46
C GLY A 8 -11.19 -1.85 40.60
N GLY A 9 -11.73 -1.92 39.38
CA GLY A 9 -11.32 -2.93 38.40
C GLY A 9 -9.85 -2.77 37.98
N LYS A 10 -9.10 -3.88 37.85
CA LYS A 10 -7.71 -3.86 37.35
C LYS A 10 -7.69 -3.26 35.94
N VAL A 11 -6.84 -2.26 35.73
CA VAL A 11 -6.55 -1.69 34.40
C VAL A 11 -6.20 -2.82 33.43
N GLN A 12 -6.94 -2.92 32.33
CA GLN A 12 -6.68 -3.87 31.26
C GLN A 12 -5.85 -3.19 30.17
N TYR A 13 -4.75 -3.80 29.77
CA TYR A 13 -3.92 -3.30 28.67
C TYR A 13 -4.49 -3.78 27.33
N VAL A 14 -4.47 -2.91 26.32
CA VAL A 14 -4.82 -3.29 24.95
C VAL A 14 -3.72 -4.15 24.33
N HIS A 15 -4.11 -5.05 23.43
CA HIS A 15 -3.17 -5.71 22.54
C HIS A 15 -2.86 -4.81 21.36
N THR A 16 -1.59 -4.71 20.98
CA THR A 16 -1.14 -3.94 19.81
C THR A 16 -0.76 -4.88 18.68
N LEU A 17 -1.19 -4.57 17.46
CA LEU A 17 -0.70 -5.20 16.25
C LEU A 17 -0.09 -4.14 15.34
N ASN A 18 0.92 -4.53 14.57
CA ASN A 18 1.48 -3.71 13.50
C ASN A 18 1.77 -4.60 12.29
N GLY A 19 1.65 -4.03 11.10
CA GLY A 19 1.91 -4.69 9.83
C GLY A 19 1.96 -3.66 8.71
N SER A 20 2.91 -3.79 7.79
CA SER A 20 2.98 -2.94 6.61
C SER A 20 1.94 -3.39 5.58
N GLY A 21 1.20 -2.45 4.99
CA GLY A 21 0.20 -2.74 3.95
C GLY A 21 0.21 -1.70 2.84
N LEU A 22 1.35 -1.20 2.37
CA LEU A 22 2.63 -1.87 2.13
C LEU A 22 3.81 -0.89 2.29
N ALA A 23 5.04 -1.35 2.08
CA ALA A 23 6.19 -0.45 1.95
C ALA A 23 6.23 0.19 0.55
N VAL A 24 5.76 1.44 0.44
CA VAL A 24 5.53 2.16 -0.85
C VAL A 24 6.69 2.04 -1.83
N GLY A 25 7.93 2.32 -1.41
CA GLY A 25 9.10 2.27 -2.30
C GLY A 25 9.38 0.86 -2.85
N ARG A 26 9.15 -0.20 -2.05
CA ARG A 26 9.32 -1.58 -2.50
C ARG A 26 8.21 -1.99 -3.47
N THR A 27 6.98 -1.59 -3.19
CA THR A 27 5.84 -1.83 -4.08
C THR A 27 6.02 -1.12 -5.41
N LEU A 28 6.57 0.10 -5.42
CA LEU A 28 6.90 0.81 -6.66
C LEU A 28 7.88 0.02 -7.52
N VAL A 29 9.01 -0.44 -6.97
CA VAL A 29 10.00 -1.23 -7.73
C VAL A 29 9.38 -2.50 -8.30
N ALA A 30 8.59 -3.23 -7.50
CA ALA A 30 7.90 -4.43 -7.97
C ALA A 30 6.93 -4.13 -9.13
N ILE A 31 6.20 -3.00 -9.09
CA ILE A 31 5.33 -2.58 -10.19
C ILE A 31 6.17 -2.28 -11.43
N LEU A 32 7.26 -1.52 -11.30
CA LEU A 32 8.12 -1.18 -12.43
C LEU A 32 8.69 -2.44 -13.10
N GLU A 33 9.17 -3.41 -12.33
CA GLU A 33 9.74 -4.65 -12.87
C GLU A 33 8.70 -5.56 -13.54
N ASN A 34 7.51 -5.71 -12.93
CA ASN A 34 6.52 -6.67 -13.42
C ASN A 34 5.62 -6.12 -14.53
N TYR A 35 5.55 -4.79 -14.68
CA TYR A 35 4.68 -4.14 -15.67
C TYR A 35 5.45 -3.37 -16.75
N GLN A 36 6.78 -3.47 -16.77
CA GLN A 36 7.59 -2.93 -17.86
C GLN A 36 7.25 -3.60 -19.19
N GLN A 37 7.23 -2.80 -20.26
CA GLN A 37 7.05 -3.24 -21.64
C GLN A 37 8.39 -3.16 -22.41
N GLU A 38 8.47 -3.83 -23.56
CA GLU A 38 9.69 -3.84 -24.40
C GLU A 38 10.13 -2.44 -24.86
N ASP A 39 9.19 -1.52 -25.04
CA ASP A 39 9.45 -0.12 -25.41
C ASP A 39 9.97 0.74 -24.24
N GLY A 40 10.08 0.16 -23.04
CA GLY A 40 10.55 0.82 -21.82
C GLY A 40 9.48 1.61 -21.07
N SER A 41 8.23 1.56 -21.51
CA SER A 41 7.09 2.07 -20.75
C SER A 41 6.66 1.11 -19.63
N VAL A 42 5.77 1.58 -18.75
CA VAL A 42 5.19 0.75 -17.67
C VAL A 42 3.67 0.84 -17.72
N VAL A 43 3.01 -0.31 -17.87
CA VAL A 43 1.54 -0.39 -17.78
C VAL A 43 1.13 -0.26 -16.31
N LEU A 44 0.14 0.59 -16.01
CA LEU A 44 -0.33 0.73 -14.64
C LEU A 44 -1.31 -0.39 -14.28
N PRO A 45 -1.14 -1.04 -13.11
CA PRO A 45 -2.14 -1.96 -12.56
C PRO A 45 -3.52 -1.30 -12.53
N GLU A 46 -4.56 -2.01 -12.98
CA GLU A 46 -5.92 -1.46 -13.08
C GLU A 46 -6.40 -0.83 -11.77
N ALA A 47 -6.06 -1.45 -10.63
CA ALA A 47 -6.39 -0.96 -9.30
C ALA A 47 -5.80 0.43 -8.96
N LEU A 48 -4.72 0.84 -9.64
CA LEU A 48 -4.07 2.13 -9.40
C LEU A 48 -4.57 3.25 -10.32
N ARG A 49 -5.19 2.93 -11.46
CA ARG A 49 -5.63 3.92 -12.47
C ARG A 49 -6.57 5.00 -11.91
N PRO A 50 -7.54 4.70 -11.01
CA PRO A 50 -8.40 5.73 -10.41
C PRO A 50 -7.63 6.78 -9.58
N TYR A 51 -6.43 6.45 -9.11
CA TYR A 51 -5.56 7.33 -8.33
C TYR A 51 -4.56 8.10 -9.20
N MET A 52 -4.56 7.87 -10.51
CA MET A 52 -3.60 8.38 -11.49
C MET A 52 -4.31 9.13 -12.62
N ASP A 53 -5.44 9.80 -12.34
CA ASP A 53 -6.27 10.51 -13.33
C ASP A 53 -6.70 9.64 -14.53
N GLY A 54 -6.87 8.34 -14.30
CA GLY A 54 -7.24 7.38 -15.35
C GLY A 54 -6.11 7.01 -16.31
N VAL A 55 -4.87 7.44 -16.06
CA VAL A 55 -3.71 7.06 -16.86
C VAL A 55 -3.52 5.54 -16.78
N GLU A 56 -3.33 4.91 -17.94
CA GLU A 56 -3.16 3.46 -18.06
C GLU A 56 -1.70 3.04 -18.21
N LYS A 57 -0.82 3.96 -18.60
CA LYS A 57 0.55 3.69 -19.01
C LYS A 57 1.46 4.90 -18.73
N ILE A 58 2.65 4.64 -18.19
CA ILE A 58 3.71 5.64 -18.02
C ILE A 58 4.69 5.49 -19.18
N GLU A 59 4.86 6.55 -19.96
CA GLU A 59 5.79 6.59 -21.09
C GLU A 59 7.23 6.87 -20.63
N LYS A 60 8.20 6.36 -21.38
CA LYS A 60 9.61 6.70 -21.17
C LYS A 60 9.82 8.20 -21.42
N GLY A 61 10.37 8.91 -20.42
CA GLY A 61 10.70 10.33 -20.58
C GLY A 61 11.64 10.56 -21.75
N LYS A 62 11.42 11.65 -22.52
CA LYS A 62 12.35 12.06 -23.57
C LYS A 62 13.69 12.42 -22.91
N ALA A 63 14.78 11.84 -23.41
CA ALA A 63 16.11 12.30 -23.05
C ALA A 63 16.26 13.76 -23.51
N ALA A 64 16.69 14.63 -22.59
CA ALA A 64 17.02 16.02 -22.90
C ALA A 64 18.23 16.11 -23.84
#